data_AF-A0A9Y4JNQ4-F1
#
_entry.id   AF-A0A9Y4JNQ4-F1
#
_cell.length_a   1.000
_cell.length_b   1.000
_cell.length_c   1.000
_cell.angle_alpha   90.00
_cell.angle_beta   90.00
_cell.angle_gamma   90.00
#
_symmetry.space_group_name_H-M   'P 1'
#
loop_
_entity.id
_entity.type
_entity.pdbx_description
1 polymer ?
#
loop_
_entity_poly.entity_id
_entity_poly.type
_entity_poly.pdbx_seq_one_letter_code
_entity_poly.pdbx_strand_id
1 'polypeptide(L)'
;MCPNEELECVVCCNEYSRSDRIPRVLHCNHTFCAPCLETMSKLEGIIYTVSCPLCRWITCTRASLTLPGALWVNTEIWDQIAEEHRTKADQSVEDLKDTKTLLITPNVPVSRRSGFPSALQKLLSCVLLQRGNMDGC
;
A
#
# COMPACT_ATOMS: atom_id res chain seq x y z
N MET A 1 10.16 14.61 -13.08
CA MET A 1 8.99 13.80 -12.68
C MET A 1 9.53 12.65 -11.85
N CYS A 2 9.00 12.46 -10.64
CA CYS A 2 9.46 11.41 -9.73
C CYS A 2 8.92 10.06 -10.26
N PRO A 3 9.77 9.04 -10.47
CA PRO A 3 9.42 7.86 -11.26
C PRO A 3 8.39 6.91 -10.64
N ASN A 4 7.73 7.26 -9.53
CA ASN A 4 6.89 6.31 -8.76
C ASN A 4 5.49 6.82 -8.37
N GLU A 5 5.05 7.99 -8.86
CA GLU A 5 3.70 8.51 -8.55
C GLU A 5 2.59 7.64 -9.15
N GLU A 6 2.90 6.89 -10.23
CA GLU A 6 1.95 6.02 -10.92
C GLU A 6 1.65 4.71 -10.16
N LEU A 7 2.55 4.31 -9.25
CA LEU A 7 2.41 3.11 -8.42
C LEU A 7 1.93 3.41 -6.99
N GLU A 8 1.47 4.63 -6.72
CA GLU A 8 0.92 5.02 -5.42
C GLU A 8 -0.60 5.25 -5.49
N CYS A 9 -1.29 4.90 -4.41
CA CYS A 9 -2.71 5.22 -4.28
C CYS A 9 -2.89 6.69 -3.86
N VAL A 10 -3.58 7.48 -4.69
CA VAL A 10 -3.80 8.92 -4.45
C VAL A 10 -4.60 9.26 -3.18
N VAL A 11 -5.28 8.28 -2.57
CA VAL A 11 -6.06 8.49 -1.33
C VAL A 11 -5.19 8.38 -0.08
N CYS A 12 -4.28 7.40 -0.04
CA CYS A 12 -3.44 7.15 1.14
C CYS A 12 -1.96 7.43 0.93
N CYS A 13 -1.54 7.77 -0.29
CA CYS A 13 -0.17 8.04 -0.71
C CYS A 13 0.81 6.92 -0.34
N ASN A 14 0.34 5.67 -0.41
CA ASN A 14 1.16 4.47 -0.22
C ASN A 14 1.24 3.71 -1.54
N GLU A 15 2.36 3.02 -1.75
CA GLU A 15 2.60 2.16 -2.90
C GLU A 15 1.58 0.99 -2.95
N TYR A 16 1.21 0.60 -4.17
CA TYR A 16 0.42 -0.61 -4.41
C TYR A 16 1.25 -1.87 -4.11
N SER A 17 0.57 -2.93 -3.69
CA SER A 17 1.21 -4.23 -3.44
C SER A 17 0.33 -5.40 -3.89
N ARG A 18 0.95 -6.56 -4.12
CA ARG A 18 0.24 -7.80 -4.51
C ARG A 18 -0.50 -8.47 -3.35
N SER A 19 -0.30 -8.00 -2.12
CA SER A 19 -0.90 -8.54 -0.89
C SER A 19 -2.00 -7.63 -0.34
N ASP A 20 -1.60 -6.52 0.29
CA ASP A 20 -2.48 -5.73 1.15
C ASP A 20 -3.07 -4.49 0.45
N ARG A 21 -2.39 -3.97 -0.58
CA ARG A 21 -2.78 -2.75 -1.30
C ARG A 21 -2.99 -3.03 -2.78
N ILE A 22 -3.86 -4.00 -3.06
CA ILE A 22 -4.21 -4.39 -4.42
C ILE A 22 -4.86 -3.21 -5.17
N PRO A 23 -4.38 -2.80 -6.36
CA PRO A 23 -4.96 -1.73 -7.16
C PRO A 23 -6.28 -2.20 -7.80
N ARG A 24 -7.42 -1.64 -7.36
CA ARG A 24 -8.77 -1.99 -7.83
C ARG A 24 -9.38 -0.87 -8.65
N VAL A 25 -10.06 -1.24 -9.73
CA VAL A 25 -10.66 -0.34 -10.72
C VAL A 25 -12.15 -0.13 -10.43
N LEU A 26 -12.56 1.12 -10.24
CA LEU A 26 -13.98 1.50 -10.15
C LEU A 26 -14.65 1.45 -11.53
N HIS A 27 -15.99 1.49 -11.60
CA HIS A 27 -16.73 1.49 -12.88
C HIS A 27 -16.44 2.71 -13.79
N CYS A 28 -15.79 3.74 -13.26
CA CYS A 28 -15.33 4.92 -13.99
C CYS A 28 -13.85 4.84 -14.42
N ASN A 29 -13.23 3.66 -14.34
CA ASN A 29 -11.85 3.36 -14.70
C ASN A 29 -10.75 3.99 -13.82
N HIS A 30 -11.10 4.77 -12.80
CA HIS A 30 -10.13 5.21 -11.79
C HIS A 30 -9.74 4.07 -10.85
N THR A 31 -8.47 4.08 -10.44
CA THR A 31 -7.86 3.01 -9.63
C THR A 31 -7.50 3.49 -8.22
N PHE A 32 -7.80 2.67 -7.21
CA PHE A 32 -7.45 2.92 -5.81
C PHE A 32 -7.09 1.60 -5.11
N CYS A 33 -6.38 1.65 -3.99
CA CYS A 33 -6.03 0.43 -3.28
C CYS A 33 -7.26 -0.15 -2.54
N ALA A 34 -7.32 -1.47 -2.43
CA ALA A 34 -8.43 -2.17 -1.79
C ALA A 34 -8.79 -1.64 -0.37
N PRO A 35 -7.83 -1.38 0.55
CA PRO A 35 -8.15 -0.85 1.87
C PRO A 35 -8.84 0.53 1.84
N CYS A 36 -8.45 1.41 0.91
CA CYS A 36 -9.09 2.71 0.75
C CYS A 36 -10.52 2.57 0.22
N LEU A 37 -10.75 1.68 -0.74
CA LEU A 37 -12.09 1.41 -1.24
C LEU A 37 -13.01 0.79 -0.19
N GLU A 38 -12.48 -0.13 0.64
CA GLU A 38 -13.21 -0.70 1.78
C GLU A 38 -13.66 0.41 2.74
N THR A 39 -12.73 1.29 3.14
CA THR A 39 -12.97 2.38 4.08
C THR A 39 -13.99 3.40 3.57
N MET A 40 -14.00 3.68 2.26
CA MET A 40 -14.92 4.64 1.64
C MET A 40 -16.27 4.02 1.25
N SER A 41 -16.39 2.70 1.28
CA SER A 41 -17.61 2.01 0.88
C SER A 41 -18.72 2.19 1.92
N LYS A 42 -19.96 2.22 1.44
CA LYS A 42 -21.18 2.23 2.26
C LYS A 42 -22.04 1.04 1.90
N LEU A 43 -22.62 0.39 2.91
CA LEU A 43 -23.59 -0.68 2.70
C LEU A 43 -25.00 -0.10 2.79
N GLU A 44 -25.76 -0.22 1.69
CA GLU A 44 -27.16 0.18 1.60
C GLU A 44 -28.00 -1.07 1.26
N GLY A 45 -28.55 -1.69 2.29
CA GLY A 45 -29.26 -2.96 2.16
C GLY A 45 -28.33 -4.10 1.72
N ILE A 46 -28.47 -4.56 0.48
CA ILE A 46 -27.68 -5.65 -0.12
C ILE A 46 -26.64 -5.16 -1.15
N ILE A 47 -26.41 -3.84 -1.22
CA ILE A 47 -25.55 -3.21 -2.22
C ILE A 47 -24.47 -2.40 -1.49
N TYR A 48 -23.21 -2.60 -1.88
CA TYR A 48 -22.15 -1.67 -1.52
C TYR A 48 -22.05 -0.54 -2.54
N THR A 49 -21.88 0.69 -2.06
CA THR A 49 -21.68 1.88 -2.90
C THR A 49 -20.37 2.57 -2.54
N VAL A 50 -19.67 3.12 -3.53
CA VAL A 50 -18.52 4.00 -3.32
C VAL A 50 -18.54 5.11 -4.36
N SER A 51 -18.32 6.35 -3.92
CA SER A 51 -18.14 7.50 -4.81
C SER A 51 -16.67 7.66 -5.15
N CYS A 52 -16.34 7.79 -6.43
CA CYS A 52 -14.98 8.05 -6.87
C CYS A 52 -14.47 9.41 -6.34
N PRO A 53 -13.30 9.47 -5.68
CA PRO A 53 -12.69 10.74 -5.24
C PRO A 53 -12.33 11.70 -6.38
N LEU A 54 -12.09 11.19 -7.60
CA LEU A 54 -11.60 11.99 -8.73
C LEU A 54 -12.74 12.56 -9.58
N CYS A 55 -13.78 11.77 -9.85
CA CYS A 55 -14.86 12.17 -10.76
C CYS A 55 -16.28 12.08 -10.17
N ARG A 56 -16.41 11.69 -8.90
CA ARG A 56 -17.69 11.53 -8.18
C ARG A 56 -18.66 10.49 -8.76
N TRP A 57 -18.23 9.68 -9.72
CA TRP A 57 -19.01 8.54 -10.22
C TRP A 57 -19.26 7.52 -9.12
N ILE A 58 -20.49 6.99 -9.03
CA ILE A 58 -20.85 5.97 -8.04
C ILE A 58 -20.70 4.57 -8.63
N THR A 59 -19.89 3.76 -7.95
CA THR A 59 -19.75 2.33 -8.22
C THR A 59 -20.62 1.55 -7.24
N CYS A 60 -21.44 0.64 -7.76
CA CYS A 60 -22.34 -0.20 -6.96
C CYS A 60 -21.99 -1.68 -7.18
N THR A 61 -21.86 -2.46 -6.11
CA THR A 61 -21.62 -3.90 -6.18
C THR A 61 -22.57 -4.65 -5.24
N ARG A 62 -22.86 -5.93 -5.54
CA ARG A 62 -23.66 -6.75 -4.62
C ARG A 62 -22.84 -7.11 -3.39
N ALA A 63 -23.46 -7.09 -2.22
CA ALA A 63 -22.86 -7.49 -0.94
C ALA A 63 -22.62 -9.01 -0.81
N SER A 64 -22.59 -9.75 -1.92
CA SER A 64 -22.13 -11.15 -1.96
C SER A 64 -20.62 -11.28 -1.74
N LEU A 65 -19.87 -10.19 -1.97
CA LEU A 65 -18.45 -10.03 -1.68
C LEU A 65 -18.23 -8.66 -1.02
N THR A 66 -17.04 -8.42 -0.48
CA THR A 66 -16.62 -7.06 -0.10
C THR A 66 -16.57 -6.17 -1.35
N LEU A 67 -16.73 -4.85 -1.16
CA LEU A 67 -16.71 -3.92 -2.30
C LEU A 67 -15.42 -4.06 -3.14
N PRO A 68 -14.20 -4.06 -2.57
CA PRO A 68 -12.99 -4.25 -3.35
C PRO A 68 -12.88 -5.63 -3.99
N GLY A 69 -13.42 -6.67 -3.35
CA GLY A 69 -13.42 -8.04 -3.87
C GLY A 69 -14.26 -8.22 -5.12
N ALA A 70 -15.29 -7.39 -5.30
CA ALA A 70 -16.15 -7.39 -6.49
C ALA A 70 -15.58 -6.57 -7.68
N LEU A 71 -14.47 -5.84 -7.48
CA LEU A 71 -13.89 -4.95 -8.49
C LEU A 71 -12.69 -5.57 -9.18
N TRP A 72 -12.47 -5.19 -10.44
CA TRP A 72 -11.33 -5.65 -11.23
C TRP A 72 -10.01 -5.13 -10.67
N VAL A 73 -8.96 -5.94 -10.78
CA VAL A 73 -7.59 -5.49 -10.52
C VAL A 73 -7.09 -4.71 -11.73
N ASN A 74 -6.42 -3.58 -11.53
CA ASN A 74 -5.72 -2.89 -12.60
C ASN A 74 -4.47 -3.70 -12.96
N THR A 75 -4.51 -4.40 -14.10
CA THR A 75 -3.43 -5.28 -14.54
C THR A 75 -2.17 -4.52 -14.94
N GLU A 76 -2.30 -3.32 -15.50
CA GLU A 76 -1.15 -2.49 -15.90
C GLU A 76 -0.30 -2.09 -14.69
N ILE A 77 -0.94 -1.62 -13.61
CA ILE A 77 -0.26 -1.37 -12.34
C ILE A 77 0.24 -2.69 -11.75
N TRP A 78 -0.61 -3.73 -11.74
CA TRP A 78 -0.27 -5.02 -11.15
C TRP A 78 1.00 -5.62 -11.75
N ASP A 79 1.20 -5.52 -13.06
CA ASP A 79 2.37 -6.07 -13.77
C ASP A 79 3.66 -5.31 -13.43
N GLN A 80 3.54 -4.03 -13.05
CA GLN A 80 4.67 -3.18 -12.67
C GLN A 80 5.08 -3.32 -11.20
N ILE A 81 4.22 -3.85 -10.32
CA ILE A 81 4.56 -4.08 -8.91
C ILE A 81 5.73 -5.09 -8.85
N ALA A 82 6.78 -4.80 -8.07
CA ALA A 82 7.86 -5.77 -7.88
C ALA A 82 7.34 -7.01 -7.14
N GLU A 83 7.70 -8.21 -7.60
CA GLU A 83 7.37 -9.43 -6.85
C GLU A 83 8.12 -9.37 -5.52
N GLU A 84 7.39 -9.39 -4.41
CA GLU A 84 7.99 -9.42 -3.09
C GLU A 84 8.63 -10.80 -2.91
N HIS A 85 9.90 -10.92 -3.32
CA HIS A 85 10.71 -12.09 -3.06
C HIS A 85 10.80 -12.24 -1.54
N ARG A 86 9.98 -13.13 -0.99
CA ARG A 86 10.02 -13.56 0.40
C ARG A 86 11.42 -14.05 0.74
N THR A 87 12.31 -13.19 1.20
CA THR A 87 13.39 -13.63 2.09
C THR A 87 12.75 -13.89 3.44
N LYS A 88 12.07 -15.03 3.56
CA LYS A 88 11.78 -15.62 4.86
C LYS A 88 13.11 -16.12 5.42
N ALA A 89 13.84 -15.24 6.09
CA ALA A 89 14.79 -15.65 7.10
C ALA A 89 13.96 -16.12 8.31
N ASP A 90 13.52 -17.39 8.28
CA ASP A 90 13.19 -18.10 9.51
C ASP A 90 14.52 -18.40 10.23
N GLN A 91 14.89 -17.52 11.16
CA GLN A 91 15.70 -17.84 12.34
C GLN A 91 14.75 -17.61 13.53
N SER A 92 14.54 -18.47 14.52
CA SER A 92 15.10 -19.75 14.90
C SER A 92 14.32 -20.16 16.15
N VAL A 93 13.71 -21.34 16.18
CA VAL A 93 13.41 -22.04 17.44
C VAL A 93 14.05 -23.42 17.33
N GLU A 94 15.33 -23.48 17.68
CA GLU A 94 16.05 -24.74 17.92
C GLU A 94 16.01 -25.02 19.43
N ASP A 95 15.28 -26.05 19.82
CA ASP A 95 15.46 -26.85 21.05
C ASP A 95 14.85 -28.22 20.70
N LEU A 96 15.41 -29.40 20.91
CA LEU A 96 16.61 -29.89 21.58
C LEU A 96 16.71 -31.36 21.14
N LYS A 97 17.91 -31.83 20.78
CA LYS A 97 18.38 -33.21 21.07
C LYS A 97 19.88 -33.31 20.82
N ASP A 98 20.60 -33.27 21.94
CA ASP A 98 21.92 -33.80 22.24
C ASP A 98 22.84 -34.18 21.08
N THR A 99 23.95 -33.46 20.92
CA THR A 99 25.28 -34.04 21.23
C THR A 99 26.37 -32.96 21.23
N LYS A 100 27.15 -33.01 22.32
CA LYS A 100 28.40 -32.32 22.62
C LYS A 100 29.34 -32.22 21.40
N THR A 101 30.05 -31.09 21.26
CA THR A 101 31.54 -30.97 21.16
C THR A 101 31.98 -29.67 20.43
N LEU A 102 32.36 -28.66 21.23
CA LEU A 102 33.61 -27.87 21.16
C LEU A 102 33.76 -26.62 20.22
N LEU A 103 33.97 -25.47 20.90
CA LEU A 103 35.03 -24.42 20.75
C LEU A 103 34.70 -23.00 20.20
N ILE A 104 35.06 -22.01 21.04
CA ILE A 104 35.65 -20.67 20.76
C ILE A 104 34.71 -19.43 20.64
N THR A 105 34.77 -18.59 21.68
CA THR A 105 34.46 -17.14 21.75
C THR A 105 35.51 -16.29 20.98
N PRO A 106 35.42 -14.94 20.76
CA PRO A 106 34.44 -13.94 21.24
C PRO A 106 34.03 -12.84 20.20
N ASN A 107 33.17 -11.94 20.68
CA ASN A 107 33.25 -10.46 20.56
C ASN A 107 32.34 -9.71 19.56
N VAL A 108 31.65 -8.73 20.15
CA VAL A 108 30.70 -7.76 19.56
C VAL A 108 31.50 -6.55 19.02
N PRO A 109 31.00 -5.82 18.00
CA PRO A 109 30.50 -4.47 18.31
C PRO A 109 29.24 -4.02 17.53
N VAL A 110 28.25 -3.58 18.30
CA VAL A 110 27.55 -2.27 18.24
C VAL A 110 26.99 -1.78 16.88
N SER A 111 25.65 -1.76 16.86
CA SER A 111 24.72 -0.65 16.55
C SER A 111 24.93 0.18 15.26
N ARG A 112 23.95 0.06 14.35
CA ARG A 112 23.44 1.19 13.58
C ARG A 112 21.91 1.23 13.70
N ARG A 113 21.41 2.32 14.30
CA ARG A 113 19.99 2.64 14.43
C ARG A 113 19.37 2.75 13.03
N SER A 114 18.40 1.91 12.70
CA SER A 114 17.49 2.13 11.58
C SER A 114 16.34 3.02 12.06
N GLY A 115 16.29 4.25 11.56
CA GLY A 115 15.20 5.17 11.81
C GLY A 115 13.94 4.72 11.07
N PHE A 116 12.83 4.66 11.78
CA PHE A 116 11.49 4.58 11.20
C PHE A 116 11.27 5.80 10.28
N PRO A 117 10.79 5.67 9.03
CA PRO A 117 10.29 6.83 8.32
C PRO A 117 8.93 7.21 8.93
N SER A 118 8.95 8.23 9.80
CA SER A 118 7.74 8.83 10.35
C SER A 118 6.95 9.50 9.23
N ALA A 119 5.66 9.17 9.14
CA ALA A 119 4.69 9.70 8.18
C ALA A 119 4.57 11.25 8.18
N LEU A 120 5.20 11.95 9.12
CA LEU A 120 5.21 13.41 9.20
C LEU A 120 6.10 14.10 8.14
N GLN A 121 7.05 13.39 7.49
CA GLN A 121 7.99 14.05 6.58
C GLN A 121 7.44 14.22 5.15
N LYS A 122 6.44 13.42 4.74
CA LYS A 122 5.82 13.50 3.40
C LYS A 122 4.75 14.61 3.28
N LEU A 123 4.28 15.17 4.41
CA LEU A 123 3.28 16.24 4.41
C LEU A 123 3.86 17.61 3.99
N LEU A 124 5.19 17.74 3.94
CA LEU A 124 5.85 19.00 3.58
C LEU A 124 6.06 19.16 2.06
N SER A 125 6.05 18.07 1.28
CA SER A 125 6.27 18.15 -0.18
C SER A 125 4.99 18.42 -0.97
N CYS A 126 3.80 18.09 -0.46
CA CYS A 126 2.53 18.35 -1.17
C CYS A 126 1.96 19.76 -0.94
N VAL A 127 2.33 20.46 0.13
CA VAL A 127 1.75 21.79 0.46
C VAL A 127 2.49 22.94 -0.24
N LEU A 128 3.72 22.74 -0.71
CA LEU A 128 4.55 23.82 -1.29
C LEU A 128 4.37 24.03 -2.81
N LEU A 129 3.60 23.20 -3.52
CA LEU A 129 3.37 23.37 -4.96
C LEU A 129 2.07 24.13 -5.32
N GLN A 130 1.26 24.54 -4.34
CA GLN A 130 0.03 25.30 -4.60
C GLN A 130 0.07 26.78 -4.17
N ARG A 131 1.24 27.33 -3.80
CA ARG A 131 1.36 28.75 -3.46
C ARG A 131 2.50 29.42 -4.21
N GLY A 132 2.33 29.52 -5.53
CA GLY A 132 3.25 30.24 -6.39
C GLY A 132 2.74 30.43 -7.82
N ASN A 133 1.62 31.13 -8.02
CA ASN A 133 1.56 32.14 -9.09
C ASN A 133 0.41 33.13 -8.85
N MET A 134 0.80 34.39 -8.61
CA MET A 134 -0.06 35.56 -8.55
C MET A 134 -0.05 36.25 -9.91
N ASP A 135 -1.19 36.83 -10.29
CA ASP A 135 -1.39 38.01 -11.16
C ASP A 135 -0.60 38.15 -12.49
N GLY A 136 -1.33 38.22 -13.61
CA GLY A 136 -0.80 38.83 -14.84
C GLY A 136 -1.47 38.44 -16.15
N CYS A 137 -2.63 39.05 -16.45
CA CYS A 137 -3.01 39.84 -17.65
C CYS A 137 -4.54 39.89 -17.77
#